data_AF-A0A969MIF2-F1
#
_entry.id   AF-A0A969MIF2-F1
#
_cell.length_a   1.000
_cell.length_b   1.000
_cell.length_c   1.000
_cell.angle_alpha   90.00
_cell.angle_beta   90.00
_cell.angle_gamma   90.00
#
_symmetry.space_group_name_H-M   'P 1'
#
loop_
_entity.id
_entity.type
_entity.pdbx_description
1 polymer ?
#
loop_
_entity_poly.entity_id
_entity_poly.type
_entity_poly.pdbx_seq_one_letter_code
_entity_poly.pdbx_strand_id
1 'polypeptide(L)'
;MLKLGKIYYSGELVNHIKLDYIEYVNHSSDVLTKDIFREFDIPTLIVGWSVVKEMIAISEDLDIKENITILDKKIVSKSLYWEYNFNENKHFHISGIENFVTAVPEYYFSSRYSYINIDPVFFQ
;
A
#
# COMPACT_ATOMS: atom_id res chain seq x y z
N MET A 1 -19.37 3.72 2.71
CA MET A 1 -19.01 2.60 1.82
C MET A 1 -17.73 1.98 2.37
N LEU A 2 -17.60 0.65 2.36
CA LEU A 2 -16.40 -0.03 2.90
C LEU A 2 -15.18 0.29 2.02
N LYS A 3 -14.08 0.72 2.64
CA LYS A 3 -12.79 0.93 1.96
C LYS A 3 -11.92 -0.31 2.15
N LEU A 4 -11.44 -0.86 1.04
CA LEU A 4 -10.63 -2.08 1.00
C LEU A 4 -9.13 -1.80 0.95
N GLY A 5 -8.74 -0.59 0.57
CA GLY A 5 -7.33 -0.19 0.55
C GLY A 5 -7.18 1.32 0.47
N LYS A 6 -5.96 1.79 0.73
CA LYS A 6 -5.60 3.21 0.77
C LYS A 6 -4.43 3.46 -0.19
N ILE A 7 -4.47 4.56 -0.94
CA ILE A 7 -3.40 4.99 -1.83
C ILE A 7 -2.99 6.41 -1.43
N TYR A 8 -1.79 6.53 -0.89
CA TYR A 8 -1.10 7.81 -0.69
C TYR A 8 -0.33 8.14 -1.94
N TYR A 9 -0.46 9.35 -2.46
CA TYR A 9 0.22 9.72 -3.70
C TYR A 9 0.73 11.15 -3.69
N SER A 10 1.89 11.36 -4.32
CA SER A 10 2.44 12.67 -4.61
C SER A 10 2.29 12.98 -6.11
N GLY A 11 1.75 14.15 -6.44
CA GLY A 11 1.52 14.58 -7.83
C GLY A 11 0.27 13.96 -8.46
N GLU A 12 0.38 13.46 -9.69
CA GLU A 12 -0.74 12.90 -10.45
C GLU A 12 -0.66 11.36 -10.55
N LEU A 13 -1.82 10.72 -10.38
CA LEU A 13 -2.02 9.29 -10.65
C LEU A 13 -2.37 9.13 -12.14
N VAL A 14 -1.36 9.10 -12.99
CA VAL A 14 -1.54 9.10 -14.45
C VAL A 14 -2.09 7.74 -14.90
N ASN A 15 -3.08 7.78 -15.80
CA ASN A 15 -3.72 6.58 -16.37
C ASN A 15 -4.42 5.69 -15.31
N HIS A 16 -4.86 6.29 -14.20
CA HIS A 16 -5.56 5.61 -13.12
C HIS A 16 -6.93 6.24 -12.88
N ILE A 17 -7.97 5.42 -12.90
CA ILE A 17 -9.34 5.85 -12.58
C ILE A 17 -9.58 5.62 -11.09
N LYS A 18 -10.06 6.66 -10.39
CA LYS A 18 -10.38 6.54 -8.96
C LYS A 18 -11.51 5.54 -8.75
N LEU A 19 -11.30 4.62 -7.82
CA LEU A 19 -12.24 3.55 -7.50
C LEU A 19 -12.91 3.79 -6.15
N ASP A 20 -14.20 3.53 -6.07
CA ASP A 20 -15.01 3.85 -4.89
C ASP A 20 -14.62 3.05 -3.63
N TYR A 21 -14.05 1.86 -3.80
CA TYR A 21 -13.59 1.01 -2.70
C TYR A 21 -12.15 1.31 -2.26
N ILE A 22 -11.47 2.27 -2.90
CA ILE A 22 -10.14 2.72 -2.53
C ILE A 22 -10.24 4.13 -1.94
N GLU A 23 -9.44 4.39 -0.92
CA GLU A 23 -9.24 5.72 -0.37
C GLU A 23 -8.00 6.36 -0.99
N TYR A 24 -8.14 7.57 -1.53
CA TYR A 24 -7.05 8.29 -2.17
C TYR A 24 -6.68 9.51 -1.34
N VAL A 25 -5.43 9.55 -0.87
CA VAL A 25 -4.92 10.64 -0.04
C VAL A 25 -3.78 11.33 -0.78
N ASN A 26 -3.96 12.62 -1.06
CA ASN A 26 -2.98 13.42 -1.78
C ASN A 26 -1.96 14.03 -0.81
N HIS A 27 -0.69 13.70 -1.02
CA HIS A 27 0.46 14.16 -0.25
C HIS A 27 0.80 15.66 -0.46
N SER A 28 0.27 16.29 -1.51
CA SER A 28 0.58 17.69 -1.82
C SER A 28 -0.07 18.73 -0.89
N SER A 29 -1.01 18.32 -0.03
CA SER A 29 -1.78 19.24 0.83
C SER A 29 -1.77 18.93 2.32
N ASP A 30 -1.29 17.76 2.76
CA ASP A 30 -1.30 17.37 4.17
C ASP A 30 0.06 16.88 4.66
N VAL A 31 0.44 17.42 5.80
CA VAL A 31 1.62 17.04 6.59
C VAL A 31 1.59 15.53 6.82
N LEU A 32 2.73 14.84 6.63
CA LEU A 32 2.95 13.48 7.15
C LEU A 32 2.78 13.50 8.67
N THR A 33 1.55 13.38 9.14
CA THR A 33 1.28 13.25 10.56
C THR A 33 1.71 11.86 11.00
N LYS A 34 2.24 11.78 12.23
CA LYS A 34 2.66 10.52 12.88
C LYS A 34 1.53 9.47 12.95
N ASP A 35 0.30 9.84 12.58
CA ASP A 35 -0.89 8.99 12.57
C ASP A 35 -1.05 8.12 11.33
N ILE A 36 -0.34 8.40 10.21
CA ILE A 36 -0.32 7.49 9.03
C ILE A 36 0.09 6.08 9.45
N PHE A 37 0.97 5.98 10.45
CA PHE A 37 1.53 4.75 10.98
C PHE A 37 0.60 3.96 11.89
N ARG A 38 -0.50 4.56 12.37
CA ARG A 38 -1.44 3.93 13.31
C ARG A 38 -2.62 3.25 12.61
N GLU A 39 -2.85 3.54 11.34
CA GLU A 39 -4.05 3.11 10.59
C GLU A 39 -3.77 2.11 9.45
N PHE A 40 -2.68 1.37 9.47
CA PHE A 40 -2.42 0.33 8.45
C PHE A 40 -3.20 -0.98 8.72
N ASP A 41 -4.47 -0.86 9.08
CA ASP A 41 -5.41 -1.99 9.21
C ASP A 41 -5.90 -2.47 7.83
N ILE A 42 -5.62 -1.71 6.77
CA ILE A 42 -5.98 -2.01 5.39
C ILE A 42 -4.75 -1.92 4.47
N PRO A 43 -4.69 -2.74 3.41
CA PRO A 43 -3.63 -2.66 2.41
C PRO A 43 -3.44 -1.24 1.90
N THR A 44 -2.20 -0.76 1.97
CA THR A 44 -1.88 0.63 1.66
C THR A 44 -0.73 0.72 0.65
N LEU A 45 -0.90 1.55 -0.39
CA LEU A 45 0.12 1.85 -1.38
C LEU A 45 0.61 3.29 -1.24
N ILE A 46 1.92 3.49 -1.26
CA ILE A 46 2.55 4.82 -1.28
C ILE A 46 3.17 5.06 -2.65
N VAL A 47 2.74 6.10 -3.34
CA VAL A 47 3.20 6.46 -4.69
C VAL A 47 4.17 7.64 -4.62
N GLY A 48 5.45 7.34 -4.85
CA GLY A 48 6.58 8.26 -4.86
C GLY A 48 7.70 7.80 -3.91
N TRP A 49 8.89 7.54 -4.43
CA TRP A 49 10.06 7.19 -3.62
C TRP A 49 10.49 8.34 -2.70
N SER A 50 10.33 9.58 -3.17
CA SER A 50 10.46 10.78 -2.34
C SER A 50 9.61 10.70 -1.07
N VAL A 51 8.34 10.34 -1.18
CA VAL A 51 7.40 10.18 -0.05
C VAL A 51 7.84 9.05 0.88
N VAL A 52 8.27 7.91 0.31
CA VAL A 52 8.78 6.78 1.09
C VAL A 52 10.00 7.20 1.91
N LYS A 53 10.95 7.94 1.34
CA LYS A 53 12.12 8.44 2.09
C LYS A 53 11.75 9.40 3.21
N GLU A 54 10.82 10.32 2.97
CA GLU A 54 10.30 11.22 4.02
C GLU A 54 9.65 10.42 5.14
N MET A 55 8.84 9.42 4.79
CA MET A 55 8.19 8.52 5.73
C MET A 55 9.20 7.75 6.60
N ILE A 56 10.28 7.21 6.00
CA ILE A 56 11.36 6.53 6.75
C ILE A 56 12.03 7.49 7.73
N ALA A 57 12.35 8.70 7.27
CA ALA A 57 13.07 9.68 8.06
C ALA A 57 12.28 10.11 9.30
N ILE A 58 10.95 10.18 9.20
CA ILE A 58 10.06 10.67 10.27
C ILE A 58 9.56 9.53 11.18
N SER A 59 9.51 8.28 10.68
CA SER A 59 9.00 7.14 11.43
C SER A 59 9.78 6.91 12.74
N GLU A 60 9.08 6.72 13.86
CA GLU A 60 9.68 6.20 15.10
C GLU A 60 9.61 4.67 15.18
N ASP A 61 8.86 4.04 14.26
CA ASP A 61 8.75 2.59 14.15
C ASP A 61 10.01 2.00 13.52
N LEU A 62 10.75 1.21 14.30
CA LEU A 62 11.96 0.52 13.87
C LEU A 62 11.68 -0.49 12.75
N ASP A 63 10.49 -1.10 12.73
CA ASP A 63 10.10 -2.09 11.71
C ASP A 63 10.06 -1.43 10.32
N ILE A 64 9.59 -0.19 10.25
CA ILE A 64 9.56 0.63 9.03
C ILE A 64 10.98 1.03 8.61
N LYS A 65 11.86 1.33 9.57
CA LYS A 65 13.23 1.74 9.26
C LYS A 65 14.11 0.59 8.80
N GLU A 66 13.88 -0.60 9.35
CA GLU A 66 14.76 -1.76 9.16
C GLU A 66 14.27 -2.70 8.05
N ASN A 67 12.95 -2.80 7.79
CA ASN A 67 12.38 -3.82 6.88
C ASN A 67 11.88 -3.29 5.53
N ILE A 68 12.49 -2.22 5.02
CA ILE A 68 12.17 -1.74 3.67
C ILE A 68 12.96 -2.54 2.64
N THR A 69 12.22 -3.34 1.88
CA THR A 69 12.77 -3.99 0.71
C THR A 69 12.52 -3.11 -0.51
N ILE A 70 13.58 -2.45 -0.97
CA ILE A 70 13.56 -1.63 -2.20
C ILE A 70 13.25 -2.50 -3.43
N LEU A 71 13.72 -3.76 -3.42
CA LEU A 71 13.51 -4.71 -4.52
C LEU A 71 12.07 -5.23 -4.59
N ASP A 72 11.48 -5.59 -3.45
CA ASP A 72 10.14 -6.18 -3.37
C ASP A 72 9.02 -5.13 -3.29
N LYS A 73 9.38 -3.84 -3.38
CA LYS A 73 8.42 -2.73 -3.32
C LYS A 73 7.48 -2.77 -2.10
N LYS A 74 8.02 -3.26 -0.98
CA LYS A 74 7.29 -3.50 0.27
C LYS A 74 8.03 -2.83 1.41
N ILE A 75 7.29 -2.13 2.28
CA ILE A 75 7.87 -1.34 3.38
C ILE A 75 7.81 -2.07 4.71
N VAL A 76 6.72 -2.80 5.00
CA VAL A 76 6.50 -3.49 6.29
C VAL A 76 5.79 -4.82 6.06
N SER A 77 5.94 -5.78 6.99
CA SER A 77 5.15 -7.03 6.99
C SER A 77 3.63 -6.81 7.01
N LYS A 78 3.15 -5.64 7.46
CA LYS A 78 1.75 -5.24 7.67
C LYS A 78 1.02 -4.68 6.42
N SER A 79 1.23 -5.25 5.24
CA SER A 79 0.47 -4.87 4.02
C SER A 79 0.71 -3.43 3.52
N LEU A 80 1.92 -2.90 3.73
CA LEU A 80 2.33 -1.60 3.20
C LEU A 80 3.24 -1.76 1.98
N TYR A 81 2.82 -1.17 0.86
CA TYR A 81 3.44 -1.26 -0.45
C TYR A 81 3.87 0.13 -0.92
N TRP A 82 4.83 0.18 -1.84
CA TRP A 82 5.22 1.44 -2.46
C TRP A 82 5.47 1.31 -3.95
N GLU A 83 5.27 2.40 -4.68
CA GLU A 83 5.53 2.48 -6.11
C GLU A 83 6.12 3.82 -6.51
N TYR A 84 6.71 3.87 -7.70
CA TYR A 84 7.26 5.11 -8.24
C TYR A 84 6.14 6.09 -8.63
N ASN A 85 6.39 7.38 -8.44
CA ASN A 85 5.55 8.39 -9.08
C ASN A 85 5.84 8.44 -10.60
N PHE A 86 4.95 9.07 -11.36
CA PHE A 86 5.07 9.12 -12.82
C PHE A 86 6.37 9.79 -13.31
N ASN A 87 6.85 10.79 -12.59
CA ASN A 87 8.07 11.53 -12.94
C ASN A 87 9.36 10.77 -12.59
N GLU A 88 9.32 9.88 -11.61
CA GLU A 88 10.41 9.01 -11.19
C GLU A 88 10.56 7.83 -12.15
N ASN A 89 9.46 7.14 -12.47
CA ASN A 89 9.47 6.07 -13.46
C ASN A 89 8.08 5.80 -14.05
N LYS A 90 7.88 6.19 -15.31
CA LYS A 90 6.59 6.06 -16.02
C LYS A 90 6.11 4.62 -16.15
N HIS A 91 7.00 3.69 -16.49
CA HIS A 91 6.60 2.30 -16.77
C HIS A 91 6.15 1.61 -15.48
N PHE A 92 6.96 1.72 -14.42
CA PHE A 92 6.63 1.11 -13.13
C PHE A 92 5.42 1.77 -12.45
N HIS A 93 5.23 3.09 -12.63
CA HIS A 93 4.07 3.79 -12.09
C HIS A 93 2.75 3.20 -12.59
N ILE A 94 2.59 3.07 -13.92
CA ILE A 94 1.34 2.59 -14.53
C ILE A 94 1.06 1.15 -14.11
N SER A 95 2.04 0.25 -14.27
CA SER A 95 1.87 -1.15 -13.91
C SER A 95 1.66 -1.34 -12.40
N GLY A 96 2.35 -0.55 -11.58
CA GLY A 96 2.37 -0.71 -10.13
C GLY A 96 1.04 -0.38 -9.47
N ILE A 97 0.40 0.72 -9.90
CA ILE A 97 -0.91 1.11 -9.39
C ILE A 97 -1.98 0.10 -9.80
N GLU A 98 -1.99 -0.33 -11.06
CA GLU A 98 -2.95 -1.31 -11.58
C GLU A 98 -2.81 -2.67 -10.86
N ASN A 99 -1.59 -3.15 -10.67
CA ASN A 99 -1.31 -4.38 -9.95
C ASN A 99 -1.81 -4.31 -8.50
N PHE A 100 -1.53 -3.20 -7.80
CA PHE A 100 -1.99 -3.02 -6.42
C PHE A 100 -3.52 -3.02 -6.36
N VAL A 101 -4.18 -2.20 -7.19
CA VAL A 101 -5.64 -2.10 -7.25
C VAL A 101 -6.30 -3.47 -7.46
N THR A 102 -5.73 -4.28 -8.36
CA THR A 102 -6.23 -5.63 -8.67
C THR A 102 -6.06 -6.58 -7.49
N ALA A 103 -4.96 -6.45 -6.74
CA ALA A 103 -4.63 -7.31 -5.60
C ALA A 103 -5.22 -6.84 -4.26
N VAL A 104 -5.69 -5.58 -4.15
CA VAL A 104 -6.26 -4.99 -2.92
C VAL A 104 -7.33 -5.89 -2.27
N PRO A 105 -8.31 -6.44 -3.00
CA PRO A 105 -9.30 -7.33 -2.39
C PRO A 105 -8.65 -8.55 -1.73
N GLU A 106 -7.72 -9.20 -2.44
CA GLU A 106 -7.00 -10.36 -1.92
C GLU A 106 -6.18 -10.00 -0.67
N TYR A 107 -5.45 -8.89 -0.69
CA TYR A 107 -4.69 -8.41 0.46
C TYR A 107 -5.57 -8.10 1.68
N TYR A 108 -6.76 -7.54 1.44
CA TYR A 108 -7.71 -7.22 2.50
C TYR A 108 -8.30 -8.48 3.14
N PHE A 109 -8.69 -9.47 2.35
CA PHE A 109 -9.30 -10.69 2.87
C PHE A 109 -8.29 -11.67 3.46
N SER A 110 -7.13 -11.86 2.83
CA SER A 110 -6.08 -12.77 3.32
C SER A 110 -5.48 -12.35 4.66
N SER A 111 -5.40 -11.04 4.93
CA SER A 111 -4.92 -10.51 6.21
C SER A 111 -5.93 -10.67 7.36
N ARG A 112 -7.22 -10.86 7.05
CA ARG A 112 -8.30 -10.85 8.05
C ARG A 112 -8.97 -12.21 8.25
N TYR A 113 -8.96 -13.07 7.24
CA TYR A 113 -9.67 -14.33 7.25
C TYR A 113 -8.69 -15.47 6.94
N SER A 114 -8.56 -16.39 7.88
CA SER A 114 -7.90 -17.67 7.64
C SER A 114 -8.92 -18.64 7.07
N TYR A 115 -8.68 -19.13 5.85
CA TYR A 115 -9.48 -20.20 5.29
C TYR A 115 -9.06 -21.52 5.93
N ILE A 116 -9.99 -22.14 6.65
CA ILE A 116 -9.85 -23.52 7.10
C ILE A 116 -10.59 -24.38 6.10
N ASN A 117 -9.88 -25.31 5.45
CA ASN A 117 -10.52 -26.32 4.62
C ASN A 117 -11.27 -27.28 5.55
N ILE A 118 -12.61 -27.24 5.47
CA ILE A 118 -13.52 -28.08 6.26
C ILE A 118 -13.83 -29.42 5.60
N ASP A 119 -13.24 -29.72 4.44
CA ASP A 119 -13.49 -30.97 3.73
C ASP A 119 -12.83 -32.15 4.46
N PRO A 120 -13.61 -33.13 4.99
CA PRO A 120 -13.09 -34.25 5.77
C PRO A 120 -12.17 -35.19 4.97
N VAL A 121 -12.09 -35.05 3.65
CA VAL A 121 -11.31 -35.93 2.76
C VAL A 121 -9.78 -35.70 2.88
N PHE A 122 -9.33 -34.55 3.38
CA PHE A 122 -7.90 -34.20 3.45
C PHE A 122 -7.24 -34.38 4.83
N PHE A 123 -7.99 -34.87 5.83
CA PHE A 123 -7.42 -35.32 7.10
C PHE A 123 -7.03 -36.80 6.99
N GLN A 124 -5.91 -37.10 6.34
CA GLN A 124 -5.23 -38.41 6.39
C GLN A 124 -3.79 -38.23 6.86
#